data_AF-A0A1V2KJ67-F1
#
_entry.id   AF-A0A1V2KJ67-F1
#
_cell.length_a   1.000
_cell.length_b   1.000
_cell.length_c   1.000
_cell.angle_alpha   90.00
_cell.angle_beta   90.00
_cell.angle_gamma   90.00
#
_symmetry.space_group_name_H-M   'P 1'
#
loop_
_entity.id
_entity.type
_entity.pdbx_description
1 polymer ?
#
loop_
_entity_poly.entity_id
_entity_poly.type
_entity_poly.pdbx_seq_one_letter_code
_entity_poly.pdbx_strand_id
1 'polypeptide(L)'
;MSIKNDKKRFLRYELGLLSLNAALSTRNGEAPVYAKGVGCHQRTKEKKVFRGFLEKLEHIYAKGNVTEKQHIEFIQKTADDISEALGNKLHNGRFRIGVAQKLINLHLKYLWATGHIGEPPHCPIDGIVRDKAKISYDWTTSDSIKAYAQAVQDLKKVASTRTLSVWELEEFRRRDEQ
;
A
#
# COMPACT_ATOMS: atom_id res chain seq x y z
N MET A 1 -29.81 3.33 -7.59
CA MET A 1 -28.42 3.70 -7.95
C MET A 1 -28.24 3.47 -9.45
N SER A 2 -27.49 4.32 -10.16
CA SER A 2 -27.20 4.10 -11.59
C SER A 2 -26.25 2.91 -11.76
N ILE A 3 -26.44 2.10 -12.81
CA ILE A 3 -25.57 0.97 -13.17
C ILE A 3 -24.08 1.35 -13.23
N LYS A 4 -23.78 2.60 -13.58
CA LYS A 4 -22.41 3.15 -13.59
C LYS A 4 -21.80 3.20 -12.17
N ASN A 5 -22.61 3.57 -11.18
CA ASN A 5 -22.17 3.63 -9.78
C ASN A 5 -21.98 2.22 -9.20
N ASP A 6 -22.84 1.27 -9.57
CA ASP A 6 -22.69 -0.13 -9.13
C ASP A 6 -21.42 -0.77 -9.68
N LYS A 7 -21.10 -0.54 -10.97
CA LYS A 7 -19.84 -1.00 -11.58
C LYS A 7 -18.62 -0.41 -10.87
N LYS A 8 -18.64 0.90 -10.59
CA LYS A 8 -17.55 1.59 -9.88
C LYS A 8 -17.34 1.04 -8.47
N ARG A 9 -18.43 0.85 -7.73
CA ARG A 9 -18.40 0.23 -6.38
C ARG A 9 -17.81 -1.17 -6.43
N PHE A 10 -18.27 -2.01 -7.36
CA PHE A 10 -17.79 -3.38 -7.52
C PHE A 10 -16.29 -3.43 -7.80
N LEU A 11 -15.80 -2.66 -8.79
CA LEU A 11 -14.38 -2.64 -9.14
C LEU A 11 -13.52 -2.16 -7.96
N ARG A 12 -13.90 -1.08 -7.28
CA ARG A 12 -13.18 -0.57 -6.10
C ARG A 12 -13.07 -1.63 -5.01
N TYR A 13 -14.15 -2.36 -4.75
CA TYR A 13 -14.15 -3.45 -3.78
C TYR A 13 -13.16 -4.56 -4.17
N GLU A 14 -13.17 -5.02 -5.43
CA GLU A 14 -12.26 -6.05 -5.93
C GLU A 14 -10.78 -5.60 -5.90
N LEU A 15 -10.50 -4.36 -6.32
CA LEU A 15 -9.16 -3.78 -6.24
C LEU A 15 -8.68 -3.65 -4.79
N GLY A 16 -9.58 -3.32 -3.87
CA GLY A 16 -9.31 -3.34 -2.43
C GLY A 16 -8.94 -4.73 -1.94
N LEU A 17 -9.68 -5.77 -2.34
CA LEU A 17 -9.34 -7.16 -2.00
C LEU A 17 -7.94 -7.55 -2.50
N LEU A 18 -7.61 -7.23 -3.76
CA LEU A 18 -6.28 -7.49 -4.33
C LEU A 18 -5.18 -6.79 -3.54
N SER A 19 -5.41 -5.53 -3.17
CA SER A 19 -4.46 -4.72 -2.39
C SER A 19 -4.22 -5.32 -1.00
N LEU A 20 -5.29 -5.73 -0.31
CA LEU A 20 -5.21 -6.37 1.00
C LEU A 20 -4.51 -7.72 0.93
N ASN A 21 -4.85 -8.55 -0.04
CA ASN A 21 -4.22 -9.86 -0.20
C ASN A 21 -2.72 -9.73 -0.46
N ALA A 22 -2.30 -8.77 -1.30
CA ALA A 22 -0.90 -8.55 -1.61
C ALA A 22 -0.10 -7.96 -0.43
N ALA A 23 -0.66 -6.97 0.27
CA ALA A 23 0.06 -6.30 1.35
C ALA A 23 0.08 -7.08 2.67
N LEU A 24 -1.01 -7.81 2.99
CA LEU A 24 -1.16 -8.48 4.29
C LEU A 24 -0.66 -9.93 4.30
N SER A 25 -0.35 -10.50 3.14
CA SER A 25 0.17 -11.88 2.99
C SER A 25 1.70 -11.90 2.89
N THR A 26 2.38 -11.27 3.86
CA THR A 26 3.85 -11.27 3.93
C THR A 26 4.37 -12.69 4.15
N ARG A 27 5.39 -13.10 3.38
CA ARG A 27 6.06 -14.40 3.56
C ARG A 27 7.15 -14.39 4.63
N ASN A 28 7.41 -13.24 5.26
CA ASN A 28 8.40 -13.10 6.32
C ASN A 28 7.85 -13.66 7.63
N GLY A 29 8.36 -14.82 8.07
CA GLY A 29 7.93 -15.49 9.30
C GLY A 29 8.38 -14.80 10.59
N GLU A 30 9.43 -13.97 10.53
CA GLU A 30 9.94 -13.19 11.66
C GLU A 30 9.13 -11.92 11.86
N ALA A 31 8.59 -11.37 10.77
CA ALA A 31 7.78 -10.17 10.74
C ALA A 31 6.43 -10.42 10.05
N PRO A 32 5.55 -11.28 10.57
CA PRO A 32 4.19 -11.40 10.07
C PRO A 32 3.41 -10.10 10.31
N VAL A 33 2.31 -9.88 9.59
CA VAL A 33 1.44 -8.71 9.84
C VAL A 33 0.57 -8.91 11.08
N TYR A 34 -0.02 -10.09 11.19
CA TYR A 34 -0.89 -10.45 12.31
C TYR A 34 -0.10 -11.17 13.41
N ALA A 35 -0.58 -11.05 14.65
CA ALA A 35 -0.06 -11.85 15.76
C ALA A 35 -0.31 -13.36 15.50
N LYS A 36 0.60 -14.21 15.99
CA LYS A 36 0.59 -15.67 15.74
C LYS A 36 -0.74 -16.35 16.12
N GLY A 37 -1.45 -15.83 17.12
CA GLY A 37 -2.73 -16.37 17.59
C GLY A 37 -3.97 -15.96 16.77
N VAL A 38 -3.84 -15.08 15.77
CA VAL A 38 -4.98 -14.58 14.98
C VAL A 38 -5.18 -15.45 13.73
N GLY A 39 -6.12 -16.38 13.80
CA GLY A 39 -6.45 -17.28 12.69
C GLY A 39 -7.10 -16.57 11.50
N CYS A 40 -6.92 -17.08 10.28
CA CYS A 40 -7.44 -16.46 9.05
C CYS A 40 -8.96 -16.24 9.08
N HIS A 41 -9.71 -17.22 9.58
CA HIS A 41 -11.18 -17.17 9.71
C HIS A 41 -11.67 -16.12 10.72
N GLN A 42 -10.81 -15.66 11.63
CA GLN A 42 -11.14 -14.68 12.66
C GLN A 42 -10.97 -13.24 12.16
N ARG A 43 -10.29 -13.04 11.02
CA ARG A 43 -9.85 -11.71 10.53
C ARG A 43 -10.94 -10.84 9.91
N THR A 44 -12.21 -11.20 10.06
CA THR A 44 -13.33 -10.48 9.41
C THR A 44 -13.46 -9.06 9.92
N LYS A 45 -13.26 -8.83 11.23
CA LYS A 45 -13.33 -7.50 11.84
C LYS A 45 -12.13 -6.65 11.44
N GLU A 46 -10.94 -7.24 11.44
CA GLU A 46 -9.68 -6.63 11.05
C GLU A 46 -9.72 -6.20 9.59
N LYS A 47 -10.22 -7.06 8.68
CA LYS A 47 -10.41 -6.71 7.26
C LYS A 47 -11.36 -5.53 7.07
N LYS A 48 -12.39 -5.36 7.92
CA LYS A 48 -13.27 -4.18 7.86
C LYS A 48 -12.53 -2.90 8.21
N VAL A 49 -11.61 -2.95 9.19
CA VAL A 49 -10.75 -1.80 9.53
C VAL A 49 -9.94 -1.36 8.32
N PHE A 50 -9.22 -2.29 7.68
CA PHE A 50 -8.43 -1.96 6.48
C PHE A 50 -9.28 -1.41 5.33
N ARG A 51 -10.46 -1.98 5.07
CA ARG A 51 -11.37 -1.48 4.04
C ARG A 51 -11.83 -0.04 4.32
N GLY A 52 -12.17 0.28 5.57
CA GLY A 52 -12.51 1.64 5.95
C GLY A 52 -11.39 2.65 5.69
N PHE A 53 -10.12 2.25 5.83
CA PHE A 53 -8.99 3.09 5.42
C PHE A 53 -8.85 3.24 3.91
N LEU A 54 -9.07 2.17 3.13
CA LEU A 54 -9.06 2.26 1.67
C LEU A 54 -10.18 3.17 1.15
N GLU A 55 -11.37 3.12 1.74
CA GLU A 55 -12.47 4.04 1.40
C GLU A 55 -12.13 5.51 1.68
N LYS A 56 -11.49 5.80 2.82
CA LYS A 56 -10.99 7.15 3.14
C LYS A 56 -9.92 7.59 2.15
N LEU A 57 -8.98 6.70 1.83
CA LEU A 57 -7.92 6.92 0.85
C LEU A 57 -8.51 7.27 -0.52
N GLU A 58 -9.45 6.47 -1.02
CA GLU A 58 -10.14 6.73 -2.28
C GLU A 58 -10.78 8.12 -2.32
N HIS A 59 -11.45 8.53 -1.25
CA HIS A 59 -12.11 9.84 -1.18
C HIS A 59 -11.11 11.00 -1.22
N ILE A 60 -9.95 10.86 -0.57
CA ILE A 60 -8.89 11.88 -0.57
C ILE A 60 -8.29 12.01 -1.96
N TYR A 61 -7.88 10.90 -2.59
CA TYR A 61 -7.15 10.94 -3.86
C TYR A 61 -8.05 11.20 -5.05
N ALA A 62 -9.36 10.89 -4.96
CA ALA A 62 -10.32 11.27 -5.99
C ALA A 62 -10.56 12.79 -6.07
N LYS A 63 -10.25 13.56 -5.02
CA LYS A 63 -10.28 15.04 -5.07
C LYS A 63 -9.07 15.63 -5.81
N GLY A 64 -8.00 14.86 -5.98
CA GLY A 64 -6.75 15.31 -6.59
C GLY A 64 -5.88 16.18 -5.68
N ASN A 65 -4.74 16.65 -6.21
CA ASN A 65 -3.82 17.59 -5.57
C ASN A 65 -3.17 17.12 -4.26
N VAL A 66 -2.96 15.81 -4.09
CA VAL A 66 -2.20 15.28 -2.95
C VAL A 66 -0.72 15.45 -3.21
N THR A 67 -0.07 16.28 -2.40
CA THR A 67 1.39 16.46 -2.44
C THR A 67 2.12 15.24 -1.85
N GLU A 68 3.38 15.06 -2.22
CA GLU A 68 4.23 14.02 -1.66
C GLU A 68 4.33 14.08 -0.12
N LYS A 69 4.42 15.29 0.44
CA LYS A 69 4.44 15.49 1.89
C LYS A 69 3.16 14.97 2.56
N GLN A 70 2.00 15.36 2.03
CA GLN A 70 0.70 14.88 2.52
C GLN A 70 0.55 13.37 2.36
N HIS A 71 1.09 12.80 1.29
CA HIS A 71 1.09 11.36 1.05
C HIS A 71 1.92 10.59 2.10
N ILE A 72 3.12 11.06 2.43
CA ILE A 72 3.98 10.48 3.48
C ILE A 72 3.29 10.59 4.86
N GLU A 73 2.72 11.75 5.17
CA GLU A 73 1.94 11.96 6.41
C GLU A 73 0.74 11.01 6.49
N PHE A 74 0.04 10.78 5.37
CA PHE A 74 -1.07 9.85 5.29
C PHE A 74 -0.65 8.40 5.54
N ILE A 75 0.51 7.97 5.02
CA ILE A 75 1.07 6.64 5.27
C ILE A 75 1.35 6.45 6.77
N GLN A 76 2.06 7.40 7.38
CA GLN A 76 2.38 7.37 8.81
C GLN A 76 1.09 7.32 9.64
N LYS A 77 0.14 8.22 9.37
CA LYS A 77 -1.14 8.25 10.08
C LYS A 77 -1.93 6.95 9.93
N THR A 78 -1.95 6.35 8.75
CA THR A 78 -2.62 5.07 8.51
C THR A 78 -1.96 3.94 9.32
N ALA A 79 -0.63 3.92 9.40
CA ALA A 79 0.10 2.98 10.24
C ALA A 79 -0.27 3.13 11.72
N ASP A 80 -0.33 4.37 12.21
CA ASP A 80 -0.67 4.68 13.60
C ASP A 80 -2.13 4.34 13.93
N ASP A 81 -3.08 4.82 13.13
CA ASP A 81 -4.50 4.60 13.37
C ASP A 81 -4.87 3.10 13.31
N ILE A 82 -4.25 2.31 12.41
CA ILE A 82 -4.49 0.86 12.34
C ILE A 82 -3.85 0.15 13.54
N SER A 83 -2.67 0.60 13.98
CA SER A 83 -2.02 0.07 15.18
C SER A 83 -2.89 0.27 16.41
N GLU A 84 -3.47 1.46 16.57
CA GLU A 84 -4.42 1.78 17.64
C GLU A 84 -5.68 0.91 17.55
N ALA A 85 -6.28 0.82 16.35
CA ALA A 85 -7.54 0.10 16.16
C ALA A 85 -7.44 -1.42 16.34
N LEU A 86 -6.29 -2.03 16.00
CA LEU A 86 -6.12 -3.48 16.02
C LEU A 86 -5.24 -3.98 17.17
N GLY A 87 -4.36 -3.14 17.72
CA GLY A 87 -3.52 -3.44 18.88
C GLY A 87 -2.90 -4.84 18.81
N ASN A 88 -3.16 -5.65 19.85
CA ASN A 88 -2.63 -7.01 20.00
C ASN A 88 -3.01 -8.02 18.90
N LYS A 89 -3.87 -7.65 17.95
CA LYS A 89 -4.15 -8.47 16.75
C LYS A 89 -3.02 -8.37 15.72
N LEU A 90 -2.22 -7.32 15.78
CA LEU A 90 -1.04 -7.11 14.95
C LEU A 90 0.21 -7.69 15.61
N HIS A 91 1.18 -8.08 14.81
CA HIS A 91 2.48 -8.49 15.32
C HIS A 91 3.13 -7.32 16.07
N ASN A 92 3.51 -7.57 17.34
CA ASN A 92 4.03 -6.55 18.28
C ASN A 92 3.13 -5.31 18.42
N GLY A 93 1.83 -5.44 18.16
CA GLY A 93 0.90 -4.32 18.28
C GLY A 93 1.00 -3.27 17.18
N ARG A 94 1.76 -3.53 16.11
CA ARG A 94 2.16 -2.49 15.14
C ARG A 94 1.82 -2.85 13.70
N PHE A 95 1.12 -1.93 13.03
CA PHE A 95 0.97 -1.97 11.59
C PHE A 95 2.10 -1.17 10.96
N ARG A 96 3.16 -1.88 10.58
CA ARG A 96 4.45 -1.28 10.23
C ARG A 96 4.36 -0.36 9.01
N ILE A 97 5.15 0.71 9.00
CA ILE A 97 5.24 1.68 7.89
C ILE A 97 5.43 1.00 6.52
N GLY A 98 6.31 0.00 6.44
CA GLY A 98 6.56 -0.71 5.19
C GLY A 98 5.35 -1.47 4.65
N VAL A 99 4.50 -2.00 5.53
CA VAL A 99 3.24 -2.66 5.15
C VAL A 99 2.18 -1.61 4.77
N ALA A 100 2.11 -0.50 5.51
CA ALA A 100 1.19 0.60 5.22
C ALA A 100 1.44 1.23 3.85
N GLN A 101 2.69 1.61 3.54
CA GLN A 101 3.02 2.16 2.21
C GLN A 101 2.72 1.15 1.10
N LYS A 102 2.98 -0.15 1.31
CA LYS A 102 2.70 -1.17 0.31
C LYS A 102 1.20 -1.25 0.03
N LEU A 103 0.38 -1.29 1.07
CA LEU A 103 -1.08 -1.33 0.93
C LEU A 103 -1.62 -0.10 0.19
N ILE A 104 -1.22 1.09 0.64
CA ILE A 104 -1.71 2.36 0.09
C ILE A 104 -1.30 2.50 -1.38
N ASN A 105 -0.01 2.37 -1.67
CA ASN A 105 0.50 2.68 -3.00
C ASN A 105 0.07 1.64 -4.03
N LEU A 106 -0.09 0.38 -3.63
CA LEU A 106 -0.64 -0.64 -4.52
C LEU A 106 -2.11 -0.38 -4.84
N HIS A 107 -2.90 0.03 -3.84
CA HIS A 107 -4.30 0.38 -4.07
C HIS A 107 -4.44 1.59 -4.99
N LEU A 108 -3.63 2.64 -4.76
CA LEU A 108 -3.60 3.81 -5.62
C LEU A 108 -3.16 3.46 -7.05
N LYS A 109 -2.16 2.58 -7.22
CA LYS A 109 -1.78 2.06 -8.55
C LYS A 109 -2.97 1.46 -9.27
N TYR A 110 -3.76 0.60 -8.61
CA TYR A 110 -4.93 0.00 -9.24
C TYR A 110 -6.00 1.02 -9.62
N LEU A 111 -6.28 1.98 -8.74
CA LEU A 111 -7.26 3.04 -9.02
C LEU A 111 -6.79 3.92 -10.19
N TRP A 112 -5.51 4.26 -10.25
CA TRP A 112 -4.93 5.04 -11.35
C TRP A 112 -4.96 4.27 -12.67
N ALA A 113 -4.49 3.01 -12.68
CA ALA A 113 -4.48 2.15 -13.87
C ALA A 113 -5.88 1.89 -14.44
N THR A 114 -6.93 2.04 -13.63
CA THR A 114 -8.33 1.90 -14.04
C THR A 114 -9.05 3.25 -14.25
N GLY A 115 -8.32 4.37 -14.23
CA GLY A 115 -8.86 5.71 -14.51
C GLY A 115 -9.74 6.32 -13.40
N HIS A 116 -9.67 5.83 -12.17
CA HIS A 116 -10.48 6.31 -11.05
C HIS A 116 -9.90 7.54 -10.34
N ILE A 117 -8.57 7.72 -10.42
CA ILE A 117 -7.83 8.84 -9.84
C ILE A 117 -6.72 9.28 -10.81
N GLY A 118 -6.17 10.47 -10.59
CA GLY A 118 -4.94 10.90 -11.25
C GLY A 118 -3.72 10.11 -10.77
N GLU A 119 -2.57 10.38 -11.38
CA GLU A 119 -1.32 9.71 -11.05
C GLU A 119 -0.96 9.87 -9.56
N PRO A 120 -0.66 8.77 -8.84
CA PRO A 120 -0.30 8.86 -7.43
C PRO A 120 1.14 9.32 -7.25
N PRO A 121 1.48 9.98 -6.11
CA PRO A 121 2.83 10.48 -5.88
C PRO A 121 3.90 9.40 -5.87
N HIS A 122 3.60 8.24 -5.28
CA HIS A 122 4.53 7.13 -5.12
C HIS A 122 3.96 5.82 -5.69
N CYS A 123 4.86 4.98 -6.18
CA CYS A 123 4.60 3.56 -6.44
C CYS A 123 4.79 2.71 -5.16
N PRO A 124 4.27 1.46 -5.12
CA PRO A 124 4.52 0.57 -4.00
C PRO A 124 5.95 0.06 -3.98
N ILE A 125 6.70 0.32 -2.91
CA ILE A 125 8.05 -0.25 -2.74
C ILE A 125 7.91 -1.64 -2.14
N ASP A 126 7.92 -2.68 -2.97
CA ASP A 126 7.91 -4.09 -2.55
C ASP A 126 9.22 -4.79 -2.87
N GLY A 127 9.26 -6.12 -2.73
CA GLY A 127 10.45 -6.91 -3.08
C GLY A 127 10.84 -6.78 -4.56
N ILE A 128 9.88 -6.73 -5.49
CA ILE A 128 10.17 -6.63 -6.93
C ILE A 128 10.77 -5.26 -7.23
N VAL A 129 10.13 -4.18 -6.75
CA VAL A 129 10.62 -2.82 -6.94
C VAL A 129 11.98 -2.62 -6.27
N ARG A 130 12.15 -3.10 -5.04
CA ARG A 130 13.43 -3.06 -4.32
C ARG A 130 14.55 -3.73 -5.10
N ASP A 131 14.32 -4.97 -5.56
CA ASP A 131 15.33 -5.77 -6.25
C ASP A 131 15.69 -5.14 -7.60
N LYS A 132 14.68 -4.65 -8.34
CA LYS A 132 14.86 -3.97 -9.63
C LYS A 132 15.62 -2.65 -9.48
N ALA A 133 15.30 -1.85 -8.47
CA ALA A 133 15.95 -0.57 -8.20
C ALA A 133 17.28 -0.71 -7.43
N LYS A 134 17.61 -1.90 -6.94
CA LYS A 134 18.79 -2.19 -6.10
C LYS A 134 18.91 -1.27 -4.88
N ILE A 135 17.77 -0.98 -4.24
CA ILE A 135 17.71 -0.15 -3.02
C ILE A 135 17.65 -1.03 -1.76
N SER A 136 18.20 -0.54 -0.65
CA SER A 136 18.20 -1.27 0.63
C SER A 136 16.99 -0.88 1.49
N TYR A 137 15.80 -1.36 1.11
CA TYR A 137 14.57 -1.15 1.88
C TYR A 137 13.75 -2.44 1.98
N ASP A 138 13.53 -2.95 3.20
CA ASP A 138 12.64 -4.08 3.44
C ASP A 138 11.28 -3.61 3.96
N TRP A 139 10.30 -3.61 3.06
CA TRP A 139 8.93 -3.22 3.38
C TRP A 139 8.24 -4.14 4.38
N THR A 140 8.71 -5.38 4.56
CA THR A 140 8.05 -6.33 5.47
C THR A 140 8.40 -6.06 6.93
N THR A 141 9.62 -5.57 7.20
CA THR A 141 10.17 -5.33 8.55
C THR A 141 10.24 -3.86 8.93
N SER A 142 10.35 -2.95 7.96
CA SER A 142 10.51 -1.52 8.22
C SER A 142 9.29 -0.89 8.90
N ASP A 143 9.52 -0.23 10.03
CA ASP A 143 8.55 0.64 10.73
C ASP A 143 9.02 2.09 10.84
N SER A 144 9.92 2.53 9.95
CA SER A 144 10.47 3.89 9.98
C SER A 144 10.03 4.70 8.77
N ILE A 145 9.28 5.79 9.01
CA ILE A 145 8.90 6.73 7.96
C ILE A 145 10.10 7.46 7.37
N LYS A 146 11.16 7.67 8.14
CA LYS A 146 12.42 8.22 7.65
C LYS A 146 13.11 7.25 6.68
N ALA A 147 13.13 5.96 7.01
CA ALA A 147 13.66 4.93 6.12
C ALA A 147 12.83 4.81 4.84
N TYR A 148 11.51 4.90 4.94
CA TYR A 148 10.63 4.96 3.76
C TYR A 148 10.89 6.20 2.89
N ALA A 149 10.98 7.38 3.48
CA ALA A 149 11.28 8.62 2.76
C ALA A 149 12.65 8.55 2.08
N GLN A 150 13.66 7.96 2.73
CA GLN A 150 14.96 7.72 2.11
C GLN A 150 14.87 6.77 0.92
N ALA A 151 14.13 5.66 1.05
CA ALA A 151 13.89 4.72 -0.04
C ALA A 151 13.19 5.37 -1.24
N VAL A 152 12.25 6.29 -0.99
CA VAL A 152 11.61 7.12 -2.03
C VAL A 152 12.65 7.99 -2.75
N GLN A 153 13.56 8.66 -2.01
CA GLN A 153 14.61 9.47 -2.63
C GLN A 153 15.57 8.63 -3.47
N ASP A 154 15.94 7.45 -2.99
CA ASP A 154 16.80 6.54 -3.74
C ASP A 154 16.11 6.02 -5.00
N LEU A 155 14.82 5.73 -4.91
CA LEU A 155 14.03 5.32 -6.07
C LEU A 155 13.87 6.45 -7.09
N LYS A 156 13.74 7.72 -6.66
CA LYS A 156 13.70 8.88 -7.58
C LYS A 156 14.97 9.00 -8.42
N LYS A 157 16.14 8.69 -7.83
CA LYS A 157 17.41 8.69 -8.57
C LYS A 157 17.39 7.63 -9.69
N VAL A 158 16.78 6.47 -9.43
CA VAL A 158 16.62 5.37 -10.41
C VAL A 158 15.59 5.72 -11.49
N ALA A 159 14.47 6.33 -11.10
CA ALA A 159 13.41 6.76 -12.01
C ALA A 159 13.86 7.87 -12.97
N SER A 160 14.85 8.67 -12.55
CA SER A 160 15.42 9.77 -13.32
C SER A 160 14.34 10.82 -13.66
N THR A 161 14.04 11.02 -14.93
CA THR A 161 13.02 11.99 -15.39
C THR A 161 11.59 11.47 -15.28
N ARG A 162 11.41 10.16 -15.10
CA ARG A 162 10.10 9.54 -14.92
C ARG A 162 9.62 9.77 -13.49
N THR A 163 8.32 9.92 -13.33
CA THR A 163 7.69 9.83 -12.01
C THR A 163 7.82 8.40 -11.48
N LEU A 164 7.70 8.22 -10.16
CA LEU A 164 7.83 6.90 -9.55
C LEU A 164 6.75 5.93 -10.03
N SER A 165 5.52 6.42 -10.19
CA SER A 165 4.37 5.64 -10.63
C SER A 165 4.51 5.18 -12.09
N VAL A 166 5.00 6.05 -12.98
CA VAL A 166 5.27 5.70 -14.38
C VAL A 166 6.44 4.72 -14.48
N TRP A 167 7.56 5.02 -13.81
CA TRP A 167 8.73 4.13 -13.80
C TRP A 167 8.36 2.72 -13.34
N GLU A 168 7.61 2.59 -12.24
CA GLU A 168 7.21 1.29 -11.74
C GLU A 168 6.26 0.58 -12.70
N LEU A 169 5.33 1.28 -13.34
CA LEU A 169 4.42 0.67 -14.30
C LEU A 169 5.16 0.13 -15.54
N GLU A 170 6.18 0.84 -16.02
CA GLU A 170 7.02 0.43 -17.16
C GLU A 170 7.92 -0.77 -16.82
N GLU A 171 8.53 -0.75 -15.64
CA GLU A 171 9.54 -1.74 -15.22
C GLU A 171 8.95 -2.98 -14.54
N PHE A 172 7.73 -2.88 -13.99
CA PHE A 172 7.10 -3.99 -13.28
C PHE A 172 6.75 -5.11 -14.25
N ARG A 173 7.29 -6.30 -13.99
CA ARG A 173 6.88 -7.57 -14.60
C ARG A 173 6.67 -8.58 -13.50
N ARG A 174 5.65 -9.44 -13.63
CA ARG A 174 5.54 -10.56 -12.72
C ARG A 174 6.73 -11.49 -12.90
N ARG A 175 7.07 -12.29 -11.88
CA ARG A 175 8.26 -13.16 -11.92
C ARG A 175 8.19 -14.22 -13.02
N ASP A 176 6.99 -14.60 -13.44
CA ASP A 176 6.69 -15.52 -14.53
C ASP A 176 6.68 -14.84 -15.92
N GLU A 177 6.79 -13.51 -15.96
CA GLU A 177 6.90 -12.70 -17.19
C GLU A 177 8.32 -12.17 -17.44
N GLN A 178 9.30 -12.59 -16.62
CA GLN A 178 10.71 -12.16 -16.68
C GLN A 178 11.60 -13.20 -17.36
#